data_AF-A0A220DKI8-F1
#
_entry.id   AF-A0A220DKI8-F1
#
_cell.length_a   1.000
_cell.length_b   1.000
_cell.length_c   1.000
_cell.angle_alpha   90.00
_cell.angle_beta   90.00
_cell.angle_gamma   90.00
#
_symmetry.space_group_name_H-M   'P 1'
#
loop_
_entity.id
_entity.type
_entity.pdbx_description
1 polymer ?
#
loop_
_entity_poly.entity_id
_entity_poly.type
_entity_poly.pdbx_seq_one_letter_code
_entity_poly.pdbx_strand_id
1 'polypeptide(L)'
;ITNLLSAIPYLGQTIVKWIWGGFSVENPTLNRFFTLHFILPFILLIMVMMHLNFLHETGSSNPLGIKNNIDKIPFHPFFINKDVMGLVLMMLIFSIIILKEPFILMDPENFISANPMVTPPHIQPEWYFLFAYAILRSIPNKLGGVIALLLSILILISLPFSMKPKFKSMSFYPLNKIMFWTMVSTTTLLTWIGAH
;
A
#
# COMPACT_ATOMS: atom_id res chain seq x y z
N ILE A 1 4.00 0.97 -15.28
CA ILE A 1 4.70 0.34 -14.12
C ILE A 1 5.75 -0.70 -14.54
N THR A 2 5.42 -1.75 -15.31
CA THR A 2 6.37 -2.85 -15.63
C THR A 2 7.69 -2.39 -16.25
N ASN A 3 7.67 -1.35 -17.09
CA ASN A 3 8.87 -0.81 -17.73
C ASN A 3 9.88 -0.21 -16.73
N LEU A 4 9.49 0.04 -15.47
CA LEU A 4 10.42 0.47 -14.41
C LEU A 4 11.52 -0.58 -14.16
N LEU A 5 11.22 -1.86 -14.37
CA LEU A 5 12.20 -2.95 -14.24
C LEU A 5 13.32 -2.88 -15.27
N SER A 6 13.12 -2.17 -16.39
CA SER A 6 14.19 -1.93 -17.37
C SER A 6 15.32 -1.06 -16.82
N ALA A 7 15.14 -0.42 -15.66
CA ALA A 7 16.20 0.29 -14.97
C ALA A 7 17.29 -0.63 -14.38
N ILE A 8 17.00 -1.92 -14.19
CA ILE A 8 17.97 -2.89 -13.65
C ILE A 8 19.14 -3.04 -14.65
N PRO A 9 20.40 -2.80 -14.21
CA PRO A 9 21.56 -2.95 -15.08
C PRO A 9 21.68 -4.37 -15.65
N TYR A 10 22.09 -4.48 -16.91
CA TYR A 10 22.33 -5.72 -17.67
C TYR A 10 21.10 -6.60 -17.96
N LEU A 11 20.21 -6.82 -16.98
CA LEU A 11 19.08 -7.75 -17.09
C LEU A 11 17.71 -7.06 -17.25
N GLY A 12 17.62 -5.74 -17.09
CA GLY A 12 16.33 -5.06 -17.04
C GLY A 12 15.45 -5.27 -18.29
N GLN A 13 16.03 -5.18 -19.48
CA GLN A 13 15.26 -5.37 -20.72
C GLN A 13 14.78 -6.81 -20.92
N THR A 14 15.59 -7.81 -20.54
CA THR A 14 15.21 -9.22 -20.68
C THR A 14 14.09 -9.56 -19.69
N ILE A 15 14.16 -9.05 -18.46
CA ILE A 15 13.09 -9.20 -17.45
C ILE A 15 11.78 -8.59 -17.94
N VAL A 16 11.80 -7.36 -18.47
CA VAL A 16 10.58 -6.69 -18.97
C VAL A 16 9.93 -7.49 -20.10
N LYS A 17 10.70 -7.92 -21.11
CA LYS A 17 10.19 -8.75 -22.21
C LYS A 17 9.68 -10.12 -21.72
N TRP A 18 10.35 -10.71 -20.73
CA TRP A 18 9.92 -11.97 -20.14
C TRP A 18 8.58 -11.84 -19.41
N ILE A 19 8.41 -10.79 -18.60
CA ILE A 19 7.13 -10.46 -17.95
C ILE A 19 6.06 -10.24 -19.01
N TRP A 20 6.39 -9.49 -20.05
CA TRP A 20 5.46 -9.20 -21.13
C TRP A 20 5.11 -10.44 -21.99
N GLY A 21 5.97 -11.45 -22.03
CA GLY A 21 5.81 -12.57 -22.96
C GLY A 21 5.84 -12.13 -24.43
N GLY A 22 6.51 -11.00 -24.71
CA GLY A 22 6.51 -10.32 -26.01
C GLY A 22 7.33 -9.04 -25.97
N PHE A 23 7.22 -8.22 -27.03
CA PHE A 23 7.93 -6.94 -27.12
C PHE A 23 7.17 -5.76 -26.50
N SER A 24 5.87 -5.91 -26.31
CA SER A 24 4.99 -4.88 -25.75
C SER A 24 3.91 -5.52 -24.85
N VAL A 25 3.07 -4.69 -24.22
CA VAL A 25 1.95 -5.15 -23.38
C VAL A 25 0.80 -5.59 -24.28
N GLU A 26 0.60 -6.91 -24.42
CA GLU A 26 -0.38 -7.54 -25.32
C GLU A 26 -1.16 -8.67 -24.62
N ASN A 27 -1.95 -9.45 -25.36
CA ASN A 27 -2.74 -10.58 -24.82
C ASN A 27 -1.96 -11.55 -23.91
N PRO A 28 -0.70 -11.93 -24.19
CA PRO A 28 0.08 -12.75 -23.27
C PRO A 28 0.24 -12.11 -21.89
N THR A 29 0.38 -10.78 -21.81
CA THR A 29 0.48 -10.05 -20.54
C THR A 29 -0.82 -10.08 -19.78
N LEU A 30 -1.93 -9.81 -20.45
CA LEU A 30 -3.24 -9.71 -19.83
C LEU A 30 -3.65 -11.05 -19.24
N ASN A 31 -3.46 -12.15 -19.98
CA ASN A 31 -3.76 -13.49 -19.50
C ASN A 31 -2.92 -13.87 -18.27
N ARG A 32 -1.62 -13.52 -18.26
CA ARG A 32 -0.75 -13.77 -17.10
C ARG A 32 -1.10 -12.88 -15.91
N PHE A 33 -1.46 -11.62 -16.15
CA PHE A 33 -1.85 -10.70 -15.09
C PHE A 33 -3.17 -11.13 -14.47
N PHE A 34 -4.10 -11.64 -15.26
CA PHE A 34 -5.33 -12.23 -14.74
C PHE A 34 -5.05 -13.46 -13.86
N THR A 35 -4.21 -14.41 -14.32
CA THR A 35 -3.88 -15.59 -13.51
C THR A 35 -3.12 -15.24 -12.24
N LEU A 36 -2.19 -14.28 -12.30
CA LEU A 36 -1.49 -13.75 -11.12
C LEU A 36 -2.45 -13.04 -10.17
N HIS A 37 -3.32 -12.18 -10.69
CA HIS A 37 -4.33 -11.48 -9.90
C HIS A 37 -5.29 -12.45 -9.21
N PHE A 38 -5.62 -13.57 -9.85
CA PHE A 38 -6.44 -14.61 -9.24
C PHE A 38 -5.72 -15.34 -8.09
N ILE A 39 -4.43 -15.69 -8.25
CA ILE A 39 -3.71 -16.49 -7.24
C ILE A 39 -3.18 -15.67 -6.05
N LEU A 40 -2.82 -14.40 -6.27
CA LEU A 40 -2.23 -13.54 -5.23
C LEU A 40 -3.11 -13.35 -3.98
N PRO A 41 -4.45 -13.18 -4.08
CA PRO A 41 -5.34 -13.13 -2.91
C PRO A 41 -5.25 -14.37 -2.02
N PHE A 42 -5.06 -15.57 -2.59
CA PHE A 42 -4.92 -16.80 -1.80
C PHE A 42 -3.55 -16.87 -1.10
N ILE A 43 -2.49 -16.38 -1.74
CA ILE A 43 -1.18 -16.23 -1.10
C ILE A 43 -1.27 -15.23 0.06
N LEU A 44 -1.98 -14.12 -0.14
CA LEU A 44 -2.25 -13.13 0.92
C LEU A 44 -3.01 -13.74 2.10
N LEU A 45 -4.01 -14.60 1.85
CA LEU A 45 -4.73 -15.32 2.91
C LEU A 45 -3.78 -16.16 3.78
N ILE A 46 -2.85 -16.90 3.16
CA ILE A 46 -1.84 -17.67 3.89
C ILE A 46 -0.96 -16.74 4.75
N MET A 47 -0.52 -15.60 4.19
CA MET A 47 0.27 -14.63 4.94
C MET A 47 -0.51 -14.00 6.10
N VAL A 48 -1.83 -13.77 5.95
CA VAL A 48 -2.70 -13.30 7.05
C VAL A 48 -2.77 -14.33 8.17
N MET A 49 -2.89 -15.62 7.86
CA MET A 49 -2.90 -16.68 8.88
C MET A 49 -1.56 -16.77 9.61
N MET A 50 -0.44 -16.66 8.90
CA MET A 50 0.90 -16.59 9.52
C MET A 50 1.03 -15.35 10.41
N HIS A 51 0.56 -14.19 9.94
CA HIS A 51 0.55 -12.95 10.71
C HIS A 51 -0.25 -13.09 12.02
N LEU A 52 -1.46 -13.67 11.97
CA LEU A 52 -2.29 -13.90 13.15
C LEU A 52 -1.66 -14.90 14.13
N ASN A 53 -0.97 -15.93 13.63
CA ASN A 53 -0.28 -16.88 14.50
C ASN A 53 0.82 -16.19 15.33
N PHE A 54 1.68 -15.38 14.70
CA PHE A 54 2.69 -14.61 15.43
C PHE A 54 2.09 -13.56 16.37
N LEU A 55 0.96 -12.97 15.99
CA LEU A 55 0.22 -12.07 16.88
C LEU A 55 -0.30 -12.81 18.12
N HIS A 56 -0.79 -14.04 17.96
CA HIS A 56 -1.33 -14.84 19.07
C HIS A 56 -0.26 -15.31 20.05
N GLU A 57 0.98 -15.54 19.61
CA GLU A 57 2.10 -15.88 20.50
C GLU A 57 2.40 -14.77 21.52
N THR A 58 2.29 -13.50 21.11
CA THR A 58 2.64 -12.34 21.96
C THR A 58 1.42 -11.61 22.53
N GLY A 59 0.27 -11.74 21.89
CA GLY A 59 -0.95 -10.98 22.15
C GLY A 59 -0.88 -9.52 21.68
N SER A 60 -2.04 -8.86 21.61
CA SER A 60 -2.13 -7.45 21.21
C SER A 60 -1.47 -6.50 22.21
N SER A 61 -0.83 -5.45 21.71
CA SER A 61 -0.40 -4.30 22.52
C SER A 61 -1.57 -3.39 22.91
N ASN A 62 -1.35 -2.49 23.87
CA ASN A 62 -2.29 -1.45 24.29
C ASN A 62 -1.72 -0.04 24.06
N PRO A 63 -2.57 1.01 24.13
CA PRO A 63 -2.15 2.41 23.95
C PRO A 63 -1.05 2.90 24.91
N LEU A 64 -0.89 2.31 26.09
CA LEU A 64 0.17 2.66 27.05
C LEU A 64 1.49 1.94 26.75
N GLY A 65 1.46 0.86 25.96
CA GLY A 65 2.64 0.06 25.64
C GLY A 65 3.18 -0.78 26.81
N ILE A 66 2.40 -0.96 27.88
CA ILE A 66 2.77 -1.72 29.09
C ILE A 66 2.29 -3.18 28.96
N LYS A 67 2.73 -4.11 29.81
CA LYS A 67 2.19 -5.49 29.82
C LYS A 67 0.71 -5.48 30.21
N ASN A 68 -0.15 -6.09 29.38
CA ASN A 68 -1.61 -6.20 29.57
C ASN A 68 -2.05 -7.29 30.56
N ASN A 69 -1.14 -8.03 31.19
CA ASN A 69 -1.49 -9.26 31.89
C ASN A 69 -2.40 -9.09 33.12
N ILE A 70 -2.53 -7.87 33.64
CA ILE A 70 -3.29 -7.59 34.87
C ILE A 70 -4.77 -7.32 34.57
N ASP A 71 -5.11 -6.91 33.34
CA ASP A 71 -6.47 -6.48 32.96
C ASP A 71 -6.84 -7.00 31.57
N LYS A 72 -6.81 -8.33 31.42
CA LYS A 72 -7.27 -8.99 30.19
C LYS A 72 -8.77 -9.27 30.29
N ILE A 73 -9.51 -8.80 29.29
CA ILE A 73 -10.91 -9.16 29.08
C ILE A 73 -11.02 -10.19 27.94
N PRO A 74 -12.03 -11.07 27.96
CA PRO A 74 -12.24 -12.02 26.87
C PRO A 74 -12.61 -11.29 25.56
N PHE A 75 -12.26 -11.89 24.42
CA PHE A 75 -12.55 -11.32 23.10
C PHE A 75 -14.06 -11.20 22.85
N HIS A 76 -14.82 -12.25 23.17
CA HIS A 76 -16.28 -12.21 23.20
C HIS A 76 -16.76 -11.91 24.63
N PRO A 77 -17.76 -11.02 24.83
CA PRO A 77 -18.51 -10.28 23.80
C PRO A 77 -17.88 -8.93 23.40
N PHE A 78 -16.89 -8.46 24.14
CA PHE A 78 -16.45 -7.06 24.09
C PHE A 78 -15.90 -6.63 22.73
N PHE A 79 -14.89 -7.33 22.22
CA PHE A 79 -14.27 -6.99 20.94
C PHE A 79 -15.14 -7.42 19.76
N ILE A 80 -15.91 -8.51 19.87
CA ILE A 80 -16.88 -8.89 18.83
C ILE A 80 -17.90 -7.77 18.58
N ASN A 81 -18.53 -7.24 19.63
CA ASN A 81 -19.51 -6.16 19.48
C ASN A 81 -18.89 -4.88 18.92
N LYS A 82 -17.66 -4.56 19.35
CA LYS A 82 -16.90 -3.42 18.84
C LYS A 82 -16.55 -3.57 17.36
N ASP A 83 -16.09 -4.75 16.95
CA ASP A 83 -15.69 -5.03 15.56
C ASP A 83 -16.91 -5.05 14.63
N VAL A 84 -18.05 -5.60 15.08
CA VAL A 84 -19.32 -5.53 14.35
C VAL A 84 -19.75 -4.08 14.14
N MET A 85 -19.65 -3.22 15.16
CA MET A 85 -19.94 -1.79 15.01
C MET A 85 -19.02 -1.13 13.98
N GLY A 86 -17.72 -1.44 14.00
CA GLY A 86 -16.76 -0.95 13.01
C GLY A 86 -17.09 -1.42 11.59
N LEU A 87 -17.45 -2.70 11.43
CA LEU A 87 -17.86 -3.27 10.15
C LEU A 87 -19.11 -2.60 9.60
N VAL A 88 -20.13 -2.36 10.43
CA VAL A 88 -21.37 -1.67 10.03
C VAL A 88 -21.07 -0.26 9.55
N LEU A 89 -20.21 0.49 10.24
CA LEU A 89 -19.81 1.84 9.83
C LEU A 89 -19.04 1.83 8.49
N MET A 90 -18.10 0.89 8.32
CA MET A 90 -17.35 0.74 7.08
C MET A 90 -18.27 0.38 5.91
N MET A 91 -19.20 -0.56 6.10
CA MET A 91 -20.16 -0.97 5.09
C MET A 91 -21.13 0.16 4.73
N LEU A 92 -21.52 1.00 5.69
CA LEU A 92 -22.32 2.19 5.43
C LEU A 92 -21.58 3.14 4.48
N ILE A 93 -20.34 3.51 4.78
CA ILE A 93 -19.53 4.40 3.94
C ILE A 93 -19.33 3.79 2.55
N PHE A 94 -18.98 2.51 2.48
CA PHE A 94 -18.79 1.79 1.23
C PHE A 94 -20.06 1.77 0.37
N SER A 95 -21.23 1.51 0.98
CA SER A 95 -22.52 1.53 0.28
C SER A 95 -22.87 2.93 -0.24
N ILE A 96 -22.55 3.99 0.50
CA ILE A 96 -22.77 5.37 0.05
C ILE A 96 -21.93 5.66 -1.20
N ILE A 97 -20.66 5.24 -1.22
CA ILE A 97 -19.77 5.44 -2.37
C ILE A 97 -20.34 4.70 -3.59
N ILE A 98 -20.66 3.40 -3.47
CA ILE A 98 -21.16 2.62 -4.61
C ILE A 98 -22.51 3.15 -5.13
N LEU A 99 -23.42 3.50 -4.24
CA LEU A 99 -24.79 3.86 -4.64
C LEU A 99 -24.92 5.30 -5.11
N LYS A 100 -24.12 6.24 -4.59
CA LYS A 100 -24.21 7.66 -4.97
C LYS A 100 -23.15 8.07 -5.99
N GLU A 101 -21.89 7.68 -5.80
CA GLU A 101 -20.75 8.19 -6.57
C GLU A 101 -19.74 7.05 -6.87
N PRO A 102 -20.13 6.01 -7.64
CA PRO A 102 -19.32 4.80 -7.83
C PRO A 102 -17.97 5.07 -8.51
N PHE A 103 -17.85 6.18 -9.24
CA PHE A 103 -16.67 6.52 -10.03
C PHE A 103 -15.78 7.59 -9.40
N ILE A 104 -16.09 8.07 -8.17
CA ILE A 104 -15.33 9.17 -7.53
C ILE A 104 -13.84 8.85 -7.31
N LEU A 105 -13.50 7.57 -7.18
CA LEU A 105 -12.12 7.10 -6.98
C LEU A 105 -11.46 6.56 -8.27
N MET A 106 -12.13 6.65 -9.42
CA MET A 106 -11.67 6.08 -10.69
C MET A 106 -11.30 7.19 -11.68
N ASP A 107 -10.25 6.96 -12.46
CA ASP A 107 -9.85 7.86 -13.53
C ASP A 107 -10.81 7.70 -14.74
N PRO A 108 -11.41 8.78 -15.27
CA PRO A 108 -12.26 8.72 -16.46
C PRO A 108 -11.58 8.10 -17.70
N GLU A 109 -10.25 8.18 -17.81
CA GLU A 109 -9.51 7.61 -18.94
C GLU A 109 -9.65 6.08 -19.03
N ASN A 110 -9.93 5.39 -17.90
CA ASN A 110 -10.11 3.94 -17.87
C ASN A 110 -11.43 3.46 -18.51
N PHE A 111 -12.34 4.37 -18.88
CA PHE A 111 -13.53 4.02 -19.69
C PHE A 111 -13.24 3.96 -21.19
N ILE A 112 -12.07 4.45 -21.63
CA ILE A 112 -11.65 4.39 -23.01
C ILE A 112 -10.89 3.08 -23.24
N SER A 113 -11.22 2.35 -24.31
CA SER A 113 -10.48 1.15 -24.67
C SER A 113 -9.00 1.46 -24.92
N ALA A 114 -8.10 0.63 -24.38
CA ALA A 114 -6.67 0.84 -24.51
C ALA A 114 -6.23 0.93 -25.99
N ASN A 115 -5.48 1.98 -26.32
CA ASN A 115 -4.88 2.18 -27.64
C ASN A 115 -3.35 2.28 -27.50
N PRO A 116 -2.57 1.27 -27.95
CA PRO A 116 -1.11 1.29 -27.83
C PRO A 116 -0.42 2.46 -28.57
N MET A 117 -1.09 3.08 -29.53
CA MET A 117 -0.52 4.15 -30.36
C MET A 117 -0.78 5.55 -29.79
N VAL A 118 -1.65 5.69 -28.78
CA VAL A 118 -2.04 6.97 -28.21
C VAL A 118 -1.86 6.93 -26.70
N THR A 119 -0.92 7.72 -26.20
CA THR A 119 -0.78 7.96 -24.76
C THR A 119 -1.76 9.04 -24.32
N PRO A 120 -2.57 8.81 -23.28
CA PRO A 120 -3.38 9.87 -22.71
C PRO A 120 -2.54 11.06 -22.22
N PRO A 121 -3.12 12.27 -22.16
CA PRO A 121 -2.39 13.49 -21.81
C PRO A 121 -1.88 13.49 -20.37
N HIS A 122 -2.61 12.88 -19.42
CA HIS A 122 -2.21 12.82 -18.02
C HIS A 122 -2.32 11.40 -17.46
N ILE A 123 -1.25 10.62 -17.60
CA ILE A 123 -1.19 9.25 -17.08
C ILE A 123 -0.73 9.25 -15.63
N GLN A 124 -1.57 8.69 -14.76
CA GLN A 124 -1.29 8.49 -13.34
C GLN A 124 -1.78 7.12 -12.88
N PRO A 125 -1.20 6.55 -11.81
CA PRO A 125 -1.78 5.37 -11.16
C PRO A 125 -2.98 5.77 -10.29
N GLU A 126 -3.68 4.77 -9.74
CA GLU A 126 -4.77 5.01 -8.80
C GLU A 126 -4.29 5.74 -7.53
N TRP A 127 -5.22 6.40 -6.86
CA TRP A 127 -4.96 7.35 -5.78
C TRP A 127 -4.05 6.81 -4.65
N TYR A 128 -4.18 5.53 -4.31
CA TYR A 128 -3.40 4.88 -3.25
C TYR A 128 -1.92 4.65 -3.62
N PHE A 129 -1.53 4.82 -4.89
CA PHE A 129 -0.13 4.78 -5.33
C PHE A 129 0.48 6.17 -5.57
N LEU A 130 -0.29 7.26 -5.48
CA LEU A 130 0.17 8.59 -5.86
C LEU A 130 1.36 9.10 -5.03
N PHE A 131 1.42 8.77 -3.73
CA PHE A 131 2.55 9.19 -2.91
C PHE A 131 3.89 8.61 -3.41
N ALA A 132 3.88 7.33 -3.80
CA ALA A 132 5.06 6.65 -4.32
C ALA A 132 5.38 7.11 -5.74
N TYR A 133 4.35 7.43 -6.53
CA TYR A 133 4.50 8.01 -7.86
C TYR A 133 5.15 9.40 -7.82
N ALA A 134 4.76 10.26 -6.87
CA ALA A 134 5.39 11.55 -6.65
C ALA A 134 6.88 11.39 -6.28
N ILE A 135 7.21 10.43 -5.40
CA ILE A 135 8.61 10.12 -5.05
C ILE A 135 9.39 9.68 -6.30
N LEU A 136 8.84 8.78 -7.12
CA LEU A 136 9.45 8.33 -8.37
C LEU A 136 9.78 9.49 -9.33
N ARG A 137 8.83 10.43 -9.51
CA ARG A 137 8.97 11.58 -10.43
C ARG A 137 9.88 12.68 -9.89
N SER A 138 10.07 12.76 -8.58
CA SER A 138 10.90 13.81 -7.97
C SER A 138 12.41 13.65 -8.23
N ILE A 139 12.84 12.45 -8.63
CA ILE A 139 14.25 12.15 -8.92
C ILE A 139 14.49 12.17 -10.43
N PRO A 140 15.31 13.10 -10.98
CA PRO A 140 15.58 13.22 -12.41
C PRO A 140 16.58 12.16 -12.92
N ASN A 141 16.46 10.93 -12.43
CA ASN A 141 17.24 9.78 -12.85
C ASN A 141 16.35 8.52 -12.81
N LYS A 142 16.28 7.78 -13.92
CA LYS A 142 15.41 6.60 -14.02
C LYS A 142 15.72 5.54 -12.96
N LEU A 143 16.99 5.19 -12.76
CA LEU A 143 17.40 4.20 -11.75
C LEU A 143 17.16 4.74 -10.34
N GLY A 144 17.58 5.98 -10.08
CA GLY A 144 17.40 6.63 -8.78
C GLY A 144 15.94 6.71 -8.35
N GLY A 145 15.05 7.10 -9.26
CA GLY A 145 13.61 7.15 -9.02
C GLY A 145 13.02 5.76 -8.72
N VAL A 146 13.42 4.73 -9.48
CA VAL A 146 12.95 3.34 -9.23
C VAL A 146 13.41 2.83 -7.87
N ILE A 147 14.67 3.11 -7.50
CA ILE A 147 15.21 2.75 -6.19
C ILE A 147 14.46 3.51 -5.08
N ALA A 148 14.22 4.81 -5.23
CA ALA A 148 13.52 5.60 -4.22
C ALA A 148 12.06 5.16 -4.04
N LEU A 149 11.35 4.85 -5.12
CA LEU A 149 10.00 4.26 -5.04
C LEU A 149 10.03 2.97 -4.22
N LEU A 150 10.97 2.07 -4.50
CA LEU A 150 11.07 0.79 -3.80
C LEU A 150 11.44 1.00 -2.32
N LEU A 151 12.38 1.91 -2.03
CA LEU A 151 12.77 2.27 -0.67
C LEU A 151 11.65 2.95 0.12
N SER A 152 10.73 3.68 -0.54
CA SER A 152 9.59 4.32 0.14
C SER A 152 8.69 3.33 0.88
N ILE A 153 8.66 2.07 0.42
CA ILE A 153 7.95 0.97 1.07
C ILE A 153 8.88 0.16 1.98
N LEU A 154 10.07 -0.22 1.48
CA LEU A 154 11.00 -1.05 2.24
C LEU A 154 11.56 -0.38 3.50
N ILE A 155 11.54 0.95 3.58
CA ILE A 155 11.98 1.68 4.79
C ILE A 155 11.20 1.25 6.04
N LEU A 156 9.96 0.75 5.91
CA LEU A 156 9.18 0.22 7.03
C LEU A 156 9.87 -0.95 7.74
N ILE A 157 10.66 -1.75 7.03
CA ILE A 157 11.41 -2.89 7.60
C ILE A 157 12.53 -2.41 8.53
N SER A 158 13.06 -1.20 8.30
CA SER A 158 14.12 -0.61 9.14
C SER A 158 13.63 -0.10 10.50
N LEU A 159 12.32 0.14 10.65
CA LEU A 159 11.73 0.72 11.86
C LEU A 159 12.06 -0.03 13.16
N PRO A 160 11.88 -1.38 13.25
CA PRO A 160 12.22 -2.10 14.48
C PRO A 160 13.71 -2.08 14.84
N PHE A 161 14.61 -1.84 13.88
CA PHE A 161 16.06 -1.83 14.10
C PHE A 161 16.62 -0.45 14.44
N SER A 162 15.96 0.61 13.96
CA SER A 162 16.42 2.00 14.12
C SER A 162 16.12 2.60 15.49
N MET A 163 15.12 2.08 16.21
CA MET A 163 14.63 2.69 17.44
C MET A 163 14.91 1.82 18.66
N LYS A 164 15.49 2.42 19.70
CA LYS A 164 15.59 1.86 21.07
C LYS A 164 14.77 2.72 22.04
N PRO A 165 13.42 2.67 21.97
CA PRO A 165 12.60 3.53 22.81
C PRO A 165 12.60 3.01 24.26
N LYS A 166 12.62 3.94 25.23
CA LYS A 166 12.47 3.58 26.66
C LYS A 166 11.04 3.13 26.98
N PHE A 167 10.04 3.77 26.35
CA PHE A 167 8.63 3.39 26.42
C PHE A 167 8.16 2.84 25.08
N LYS A 168 7.42 1.74 25.07
CA LYS A 168 6.94 1.16 23.80
C LYS A 168 5.95 2.08 23.06
N SER A 169 5.15 2.85 23.79
CA SER A 169 4.13 3.74 23.18
C SER A 169 4.67 5.13 22.87
N MET A 170 4.22 5.69 21.74
CA MET A 170 4.41 7.10 21.38
C MET A 170 3.61 8.06 22.27
N SER A 171 2.66 7.57 23.07
CA SER A 171 1.83 8.40 23.96
C SER A 171 2.67 9.28 24.89
N PHE A 172 3.84 8.80 25.29
CA PHE A 172 4.76 9.46 26.23
C PHE A 172 5.90 10.23 25.56
N TYR A 173 5.90 10.33 24.22
CA TYR A 173 6.90 11.08 23.45
C TYR A 173 6.26 12.22 22.65
N PRO A 174 6.08 13.42 23.24
CA PRO A 174 5.44 14.55 22.56
C PRO A 174 6.12 14.94 21.25
N LEU A 175 7.47 15.00 21.23
CA LEU A 175 8.23 15.30 20.01
C LEU A 175 7.99 14.25 18.91
N ASN A 176 7.96 12.96 19.27
CA ASN A 176 7.71 11.91 18.29
C ASN A 176 6.27 11.93 17.75
N LYS A 177 5.28 12.36 18.55
CA LYS A 177 3.93 12.59 18.05
C LYS A 177 3.91 13.68 16.98
N ILE A 178 4.62 14.78 17.21
CA ILE A 178 4.74 15.86 16.21
C ILE A 178 5.39 15.29 14.93
N MET A 179 6.50 14.56 15.06
CA MET A 179 7.18 13.94 13.91
C MET A 179 6.31 12.91 13.16
N PHE A 180 5.46 12.17 13.87
CA PHE A 180 4.51 11.25 13.26
C PHE A 180 3.46 12.01 12.44
N TRP A 181 2.90 13.09 12.99
CA TRP A 181 1.91 13.89 12.27
C TRP A 181 2.50 14.68 11.12
N THR A 182 3.76 15.14 11.21
CA THR A 182 4.46 15.72 10.06
C THR A 182 4.72 14.68 8.97
N MET A 183 5.02 13.42 9.32
CA MET A 183 5.12 12.33 8.34
C MET A 183 3.77 12.05 7.66
N VAL A 184 2.66 12.02 8.43
CA VAL A 184 1.32 11.83 7.84
C VAL A 184 0.95 12.99 6.92
N SER A 185 1.23 14.24 7.32
CA SER A 185 0.94 15.39 6.47
C SER A 185 1.81 15.38 5.19
N THR A 186 3.09 15.03 5.28
CA THR A 186 3.96 14.94 4.09
C THR A 186 3.52 13.84 3.14
N THR A 187 3.07 12.67 3.62
CA THR A 187 2.54 11.62 2.73
C THR A 187 1.24 12.05 2.06
N THR A 188 0.35 12.78 2.75
CA THR A 188 -0.86 13.35 2.11
C THR A 188 -0.54 14.44 1.09
N LEU A 189 0.49 15.24 1.33
CA LEU A 189 0.98 16.22 0.35
C LEU A 189 1.60 15.51 -0.87
N LEU A 190 2.33 14.42 -0.67
CA LEU A 190 2.85 13.60 -1.77
C LEU A 190 1.73 12.97 -2.60
N THR A 191 0.63 12.49 -1.98
CA THR A 191 -0.52 12.01 -2.74
C THR A 191 -1.16 13.11 -3.58
N TRP A 192 -1.23 14.34 -3.03
CA TRP A 192 -1.77 15.48 -3.76
C TRP A 192 -0.86 15.90 -4.93
N ILE A 193 0.45 16.03 -4.69
CA ILE A 193 1.44 16.36 -5.74
C ILE A 193 1.46 15.28 -6.83
N GLY A 194 1.32 14.00 -6.47
CA GLY A 194 1.33 12.90 -7.43
C GLY A 194 0.17 12.92 -8.43
N ALA A 195 -0.94 13.60 -8.09
CA ALA A 195 -2.11 13.78 -8.95
C ALA A 195 -1.94 14.90 -10.01
N HIS A 196 -0.86 15.69 -9.91
CA HIS A 196 -0.54 16.82 -10.80
C HIS A 196 0.80 16.59 -11.53
#